data_AF-I2H9W5-F1
#
_entry.id   AF-I2H9W5-F1
#
_cell.length_a   1.000
_cell.length_b   1.000
_cell.length_c   1.000
_cell.angle_alpha   90.00
_cell.angle_beta   90.00
_cell.angle_gamma   90.00
#
_symmetry.space_group_name_H-M   'P 1'
#
loop_
_entity.id
_entity.type
_entity.pdbx_description
1 polymer ?
#
loop_
_entity_poly.entity_id
_entity_poly.type
_entity_poly.pdbx_seq_one_letter_code
_entity_poly.pdbx_strand_id
1 'polypeptide(L)'
;MDQRNNVFQIKYNNFKNSLEELQERVIQLGHEKEEHEVVLKTLKDSESDRKVYRMVGGALVETNVKDSIPILTTKKDNLNKTIEQLKMQLVKTAQDFEKWKKDNKIQVVQQ
;
A
#
# COMPACT_ATOMS: atom_id res chain seq x y z
N MET A 1 -10.57 -38.55 -2.46
CA MET A 1 -11.47 -37.43 -2.84
C MET A 1 -11.31 -36.28 -1.84
N ASP A 2 -11.34 -36.56 -0.53
CA ASP A 2 -11.31 -35.55 0.53
C ASP A 2 -10.03 -34.71 0.60
N GLN A 3 -8.86 -35.34 0.39
CA GLN A 3 -7.58 -34.63 0.44
C GLN A 3 -7.41 -33.58 -0.68
N ARG A 4 -7.95 -33.85 -1.88
CA ARG A 4 -7.90 -32.91 -3.01
C ARG A 4 -8.81 -31.70 -2.75
N ASN A 5 -10.00 -31.93 -2.21
CA ASN A 5 -10.94 -30.85 -1.86
C ASN A 5 -10.37 -29.96 -0.75
N ASN A 6 -9.73 -30.55 0.26
CA ASN A 6 -9.04 -29.80 1.33
C ASN A 6 -7.92 -28.90 0.76
N VAL A 7 -7.09 -29.42 -0.15
CA VAL A 7 -6.02 -28.63 -0.81
C VAL A 7 -6.60 -27.44 -1.59
N PHE A 8 -7.72 -27.63 -2.29
CA PHE A 8 -8.38 -26.54 -3.00
C PHE A 8 -8.98 -25.49 -2.08
N GLN A 9 -9.56 -25.89 -0.95
CA GLN A 9 -10.07 -24.96 0.05
C GLN A 9 -8.94 -24.11 0.66
N ILE A 10 -7.82 -24.74 1.03
CA ILE A 10 -6.64 -24.03 1.54
C ILE A 10 -6.14 -23.02 0.50
N LYS A 11 -5.99 -23.46 -0.75
CA LYS A 11 -5.51 -22.58 -1.82
C LYS A 11 -6.46 -21.41 -2.12
N TYR A 12 -7.78 -21.65 -2.07
CA TYR A 12 -8.78 -20.60 -2.19
C TYR A 12 -8.63 -19.55 -1.08
N ASN A 13 -8.52 -20.00 0.18
CA ASN A 13 -8.34 -19.11 1.33
C ASN A 13 -7.04 -18.32 1.22
N ASN A 14 -5.95 -18.94 0.76
CA ASN A 14 -4.69 -18.24 0.55
C ASN A 14 -4.80 -17.11 -0.48
N PHE A 15 -5.52 -17.34 -1.59
CA PHE A 15 -5.79 -16.28 -2.57
C PHE A 15 -6.62 -15.14 -1.96
N LYS A 16 -7.66 -15.48 -1.19
CA LYS A 16 -8.49 -14.48 -0.50
C LYS A 16 -7.69 -13.63 0.47
N ASN A 17 -6.96 -14.27 1.38
CA ASN A 17 -6.12 -13.59 2.36
C ASN A 17 -5.07 -12.70 1.67
N SER A 18 -4.44 -13.19 0.60
CA SER A 18 -3.45 -12.40 -0.15
C SER A 18 -4.06 -11.17 -0.81
N LEU A 19 -5.28 -11.28 -1.35
CA LEU A 19 -5.99 -10.15 -1.96
C LEU A 19 -6.40 -9.11 -0.89
N GLU A 20 -6.90 -9.57 0.25
CA GLU A 20 -7.27 -8.72 1.37
C GLU A 20 -6.05 -7.98 1.93
N GLU A 21 -4.93 -8.67 2.18
CA GLU A 21 -3.68 -8.07 2.67
C GLU A 21 -3.13 -7.03 1.69
N LEU A 22 -3.11 -7.34 0.39
CA LEU A 22 -2.67 -6.38 -0.63
C LEU A 22 -3.57 -5.14 -0.67
N GLN A 23 -4.88 -5.33 -0.54
CA GLN A 23 -5.84 -4.22 -0.55
C GLN A 23 -5.70 -3.34 0.69
N GLU A 24 -5.60 -3.92 1.88
CA GLU A 24 -5.34 -3.21 3.12
C GLU A 24 -4.05 -2.40 3.03
N ARG A 25 -2.97 -2.99 2.49
CA ARG A 25 -1.70 -2.31 2.34
C ARG A 25 -1.76 -1.14 1.37
N VAL A 26 -2.50 -1.28 0.26
CA VAL A 26 -2.73 -0.18 -0.69
C VAL A 26 -3.46 0.99 -0.02
N ILE A 27 -4.51 0.69 0.76
CA ILE A 27 -5.29 1.72 1.49
C ILE A 27 -4.41 2.42 2.52
N GLN A 28 -3.69 1.66 3.34
CA GLN A 28 -2.79 2.21 4.36
C GLN A 28 -1.77 3.18 3.77
N LEU A 29 -1.02 2.74 2.76
CA LEU A 29 0.00 3.58 2.12
C LEU A 29 -0.63 4.76 1.36
N GLY A 30 -1.86 4.58 0.86
CA GLY A 30 -2.66 5.66 0.27
C GLY A 30 -2.90 6.80 1.25
N HIS A 31 -3.35 6.50 2.47
CA HIS A 31 -3.52 7.50 3.52
C HIS A 31 -2.20 8.17 3.91
N GLU A 32 -1.12 7.40 4.09
CA GLU A 32 0.22 7.97 4.38
C GLU A 32 0.68 8.96 3.29
N LYS A 33 0.42 8.63 2.02
CA LYS A 33 0.71 9.51 0.88
C LYS A 33 -0.13 10.80 0.95
N GLU A 34 -1.43 10.70 1.22
CA GLU A 34 -2.33 11.86 1.32
C GLU A 34 -1.92 12.79 2.47
N GLU A 35 -1.55 12.25 3.62
CA GLU A 35 -1.00 13.03 4.74
C GLU A 35 0.26 13.81 4.31
N HIS A 36 1.17 13.16 3.60
CA HIS A 36 2.35 13.81 3.04
C HIS A 36 2.01 14.93 2.05
N GLU A 37 0.97 14.76 1.23
CA GLU A 37 0.50 15.79 0.29
C GLU A 37 -0.07 17.01 1.00
N VAL A 38 -0.85 16.81 2.07
CA VAL A 38 -1.37 17.90 2.90
C VAL A 38 -0.22 18.70 3.52
N VAL A 39 0.76 18.02 4.13
CA VAL A 39 1.93 18.69 4.72
C VAL A 39 2.71 19.48 3.68
N LEU A 40 2.97 18.89 2.51
CA LEU A 40 3.67 19.57 1.41
C LEU A 40 2.92 20.81 0.93
N LYS A 41 1.59 20.75 0.85
CA LYS A 41 0.76 21.91 0.48
C LYS A 41 0.91 23.04 1.49
N THR A 42 0.81 22.74 2.79
CA THR A 42 0.95 23.74 3.86
C THR A 42 2.36 24.35 3.91
N LEU A 43 3.40 23.56 3.63
CA LEU A 43 4.78 24.04 3.63
C LEU A 43 5.11 24.93 2.42
N LYS A 44 4.46 24.71 1.26
CA LYS A 44 4.66 25.54 0.07
C LYS A 44 4.21 26.99 0.28
N ASP A 45 3.18 27.20 1.10
CA ASP A 45 2.66 28.52 1.44
C ASP A 45 3.43 29.19 2.61
N SER A 46 4.43 28.49 3.17
CA SER A 46 5.26 28.99 4.27
C SER A 46 6.58 29.59 3.78
N GLU A 47 7.16 30.50 4.57
CA GLU A 47 8.47 31.08 4.27
C GLU A 47 9.58 30.02 4.20
N SER A 48 10.44 30.11 3.18
CA SER A 48 11.44 29.09 2.87
C SER A 48 12.48 28.86 3.96
N ASP A 49 12.88 29.91 4.68
CA ASP A 49 13.86 29.85 5.76
C ASP A 49 13.23 29.62 7.14
N ARG A 50 11.89 29.47 7.21
CA ARG A 50 11.20 29.15 8.46
C ARG A 50 11.72 27.83 9.01
N LYS A 51 12.09 27.83 10.29
CA LYS A 51 12.50 26.63 11.01
C LYS A 51 11.36 25.62 11.09
N VAL A 52 11.68 24.36 10.84
CA VAL A 52 10.79 23.22 11.01
C VAL A 52 11.52 22.11 11.76
N TYR A 53 10.77 21.26 12.46
CA TYR A 53 11.34 20.18 13.25
C TYR A 53 10.75 18.86 12.80
N ARG A 54 11.62 17.86 12.62
CA ARG A 54 11.23 16.51 12.22
C ARG A 54 11.59 15.52 13.31
N MET A 55 10.65 14.65 13.67
CA MET A 55 10.89 13.53 14.58
C MET A 55 11.71 12.43 13.89
N VAL A 56 12.83 12.02 14.49
CA VAL A 56 13.73 10.96 14.02
C VAL A 56 14.19 10.14 15.22
N GLY A 57 13.75 8.89 15.31
CA GLY A 57 14.18 7.98 16.40
C GLY A 57 13.90 8.52 17.81
N GLY A 58 12.85 9.35 17.98
CA GLY A 58 12.51 9.99 19.26
C GLY A 58 13.17 11.35 19.51
N ALA A 59 14.03 11.84 18.61
CA ALA A 59 14.62 13.17 18.69
C ALA A 59 14.02 14.13 17.64
N LEU A 60 13.87 15.40 18.00
CA LEU A 60 13.51 16.47 17.07
C LEU A 60 14.78 17.01 16.38
N VAL A 61 14.82 16.90 15.07
CA VAL A 61 15.89 17.44 14.23
C VAL A 61 15.40 18.76 13.62
N GLU A 62 16.09 19.86 13.92
CA GLU A 62 15.84 21.17 13.31
C GLU A 62 16.31 21.18 11.86
N THR A 63 15.45 21.70 10.98
CA THR A 63 15.75 21.99 9.57
C THR A 63 15.00 23.27 9.16
N ASN A 64 14.97 23.60 7.88
CA ASN A 64 14.13 24.67 7.33
C ASN A 64 13.11 24.11 6.31
N VAL A 65 12.16 24.95 5.88
CA VAL A 65 11.13 24.57 4.90
C VAL A 65 11.75 24.13 3.57
N LYS A 66 12.69 24.92 3.02
CA LYS A 66 13.31 24.65 1.71
C LYS A 66 14.04 23.30 1.64
N ASP A 67 14.69 22.87 2.73
CA ASP A 67 15.41 21.60 2.79
C ASP A 67 14.45 20.42 3.10
N SER A 68 13.31 20.70 3.74
CA SER A 68 12.31 19.69 4.08
C SER A 68 11.41 19.27 2.92
N ILE A 69 11.07 20.22 2.04
CA ILE A 69 10.19 19.97 0.89
C ILE A 69 10.75 18.85 -0.02
N PRO A 70 12.03 18.85 -0.44
CA PRO A 70 12.60 17.77 -1.25
C PRO A 70 12.55 16.40 -0.56
N ILE A 71 12.77 16.35 0.76
CA ILE A 71 12.73 15.10 1.53
C ILE A 71 11.31 14.53 1.56
N LEU A 72 10.32 15.37 1.87
CA LEU A 72 8.91 14.97 1.90
C LEU A 72 8.40 14.58 0.51
N THR A 73 8.84 15.29 -0.53
CA THR A 73 8.51 14.98 -1.93
C THR A 73 9.05 13.61 -2.33
N THR A 74 10.33 13.33 -2.04
CA THR A 74 10.96 12.04 -2.33
C THR A 74 10.25 10.90 -1.61
N LYS A 75 9.88 11.09 -0.33
CA LYS A 75 9.11 10.09 0.42
C LYS A 75 7.74 9.81 -0.20
N LYS A 76 6.99 10.87 -0.53
CA LYS A 76 5.68 10.76 -1.18
C LYS A 76 5.78 10.04 -2.53
N ASP A 77 6.80 10.34 -3.33
CA ASP A 77 6.97 9.70 -4.64
C ASP A 77 7.35 8.22 -4.50
N ASN A 78 8.13 7.85 -3.48
CA ASN A 78 8.42 6.45 -3.16
C ASN A 78 7.18 5.69 -2.67
N LEU A 79 6.33 6.33 -1.85
CA LEU A 79 5.02 5.78 -1.47
C LEU A 79 4.16 5.54 -2.71
N ASN A 80 4.08 6.53 -3.61
CA ASN A 80 3.31 6.40 -4.85
C ASN A 80 3.79 5.23 -5.72
N LYS A 81 5.11 5.09 -5.91
CA LYS A 81 5.68 3.94 -6.65
C LYS A 81 5.33 2.60 -6.00
N THR A 82 5.41 2.52 -4.67
CA THR A 82 5.09 1.31 -3.92
C THR A 82 3.62 0.95 -4.04
N ILE A 83 2.72 1.94 -3.93
CA ILE A 83 1.27 1.76 -4.12
C ILE A 83 0.96 1.22 -5.52
N GLU A 84 1.57 1.78 -6.57
CA GLU A 84 1.36 1.31 -7.94
C GLU A 84 1.86 -0.14 -8.13
N GLN A 85 2.99 -0.50 -7.52
CA GLN A 85 3.47 -1.88 -7.51
C GLN A 85 2.50 -2.84 -6.82
N LEU A 86 1.97 -2.46 -5.66
CA LEU A 86 1.00 -3.27 -4.93
C LEU A 86 -0.33 -3.41 -5.69
N LYS A 87 -0.80 -2.35 -6.37
CA LYS A 87 -1.98 -2.42 -7.24
C LYS A 87 -1.77 -3.38 -8.41
N MET A 88 -0.60 -3.34 -9.06
CA MET A 88 -0.27 -4.30 -10.12
C MET A 88 -0.27 -5.73 -9.59
N GLN A 89 0.30 -5.95 -8.40
CA GLN A 89 0.30 -7.27 -7.75
C GLN A 89 -1.12 -7.73 -7.37
N LEU A 90 -1.97 -6.83 -6.88
CA LEU A 90 -3.38 -7.10 -6.58
C LEU A 90 -4.13 -7.57 -7.83
N VAL A 91 -4.03 -6.82 -8.93
CA VAL A 91 -4.67 -7.16 -10.21
C VAL A 91 -4.16 -8.51 -10.73
N LYS A 92 -2.85 -8.74 -10.71
CA LYS A 92 -2.26 -10.02 -11.14
C LYS A 92 -2.77 -11.18 -10.27
N THR A 93 -2.79 -11.02 -8.96
CA THR A 93 -3.26 -12.05 -8.02
C THR A 93 -4.74 -12.35 -8.25
N ALA A 94 -5.56 -11.33 -8.53
CA ALA A 94 -6.97 -11.52 -8.84
C ALA A 94 -7.17 -12.28 -10.16
N GLN A 95 -6.39 -11.96 -11.19
CA GLN A 95 -6.41 -12.68 -12.47
C GLN A 95 -5.99 -14.15 -12.30
N ASP A 96 -4.91 -14.40 -11.55
CA ASP A 96 -4.42 -15.75 -11.25
C ASP A 96 -5.46 -16.55 -10.44
N PHE A 97 -6.16 -15.90 -9.52
CA PHE A 97 -7.23 -16.51 -8.75
C PHE A 97 -8.42 -16.91 -9.63
N GLU A 98 -8.88 -16.00 -10.50
CA GLU A 98 -9.96 -16.30 -11.45
C GLU A 98 -9.59 -17.42 -12.42
N LYS A 99 -8.36 -17.39 -12.95
CA LYS A 99 -7.83 -18.45 -13.82
C LYS A 99 -7.81 -19.78 -13.08
N TRP A 100 -7.25 -19.81 -11.88
CA TRP A 100 -7.18 -21.03 -11.07
C TRP A 100 -8.57 -21.61 -10.77
N LYS A 101 -9.57 -20.77 -10.44
CA LYS A 101 -10.96 -21.22 -10.25
C LYS A 101 -11.54 -21.87 -11.50
N LYS A 102 -11.33 -21.25 -12.67
CA LYS A 102 -11.81 -21.78 -13.97
C LYS A 102 -11.16 -23.11 -14.31
N ASP A 103 -9.83 -23.17 -14.23
CA ASP A 103 -9.04 -24.36 -14.60
C ASP A 103 -9.41 -25.58 -13.73
N ASN A 104 -9.78 -25.35 -12.47
CA ASN A 104 -10.11 -26.41 -11.51
C ASN A 104 -11.63 -26.57 -11.29
N LYS A 105 -12.47 -25.87 -12.05
CA LYS A 105 -13.95 -25.88 -11.93
C LYS A 105 -14.42 -25.65 -10.49
N ILE A 106 -13.75 -24.75 -9.77
CA ILE A 106 -14.07 -24.43 -8.38
C ILE A 106 -15.43 -23.72 -8.34
N GLN A 107 -16.39 -24.32 -7.63
CA GLN A 107 -17.68 -23.70 -7.32
C GLN A 107 -17.68 -23.24 -5.87
N VAL A 108 -17.97 -21.97 -5.66
CA VAL A 108 -18.15 -21.42 -4.31
C VAL A 108 -19.60 -21.68 -3.92
N VAL A 109 -19.81 -22.56 -2.95
CA VAL A 109 -21.12 -22.76 -2.33
C VAL A 109 -21.17 -21.83 -1.13
N GLN A 110 -22.05 -20.83 -1.14
CA GLN A 110 -22.37 -20.08 0.07
C GLN A 110 -23.11 -21.04 1.01
N GLN A 111 -22.55 -21.27 2.20
CA GLN A 111 -23.28 -21.86 3.32
C GLN A 111 -24.06 -20.76 4.05
#